data_AF-A0A3D5YSC0-F1
#
_entry.id   AF-A0A3D5YSC0-F1
#
_cell.length_a   1.000
_cell.length_b   1.000
_cell.length_c   1.000
_cell.angle_alpha   90.00
_cell.angle_beta   90.00
_cell.angle_gamma   90.00
#
_symmetry.space_group_name_H-M   'P 1'
#
loop_
_entity.id
_entity.type
_entity.pdbx_description
1 polymer ?
#
loop_
_entity_poly.entity_id
_entity_poly.type
_entity_poly.pdbx_seq_one_letter_code
_entity_poly.pdbx_strand_id
1 'polypeptide(L)' 'MFKRLFGFFSSSIAIDLGTANTLVYMQGKGIILDEPSMVALAVDRSGMGKRILAVGQEAKIMLGKT' A
#
# COMPACT_ATOMS: atom_id res chain seq x y z
N MET A 1 -14.67 7.77 30.35
CA MET A 1 -13.37 7.87 31.05
C MET A 1 -12.26 7.05 30.38
N PHE A 2 -12.54 5.85 29.84
CA PHE A 2 -11.54 4.97 29.20
C PHE A 2 -10.98 5.40 27.83
N LYS A 3 -11.69 6.23 27.04
CA LYS A 3 -11.23 6.66 25.69
C LYS A 3 -9.91 7.46 25.70
N ARG A 4 -9.60 8.16 26.80
CA ARG A 4 -8.35 8.96 26.93
C ARG A 4 -7.09 8.09 27.07
N LEU A 5 -7.21 6.90 27.66
CA LEU A 5 -6.08 5.99 27.85
C LEU A 5 -5.69 5.31 26.53
N PHE A 6 -6.67 4.98 25.68
CA PHE A 6 -6.44 4.42 24.34
C PHE A 6 -6.01 5.49 23.31
N GLY A 7 -6.36 6.75 23.52
CA GLY A 7 -5.92 7.86 22.66
C GLY A 7 -4.41 8.13 22.72
N PHE A 8 -3.73 7.75 23.81
CA PHE A 8 -2.27 7.85 23.94
C PHE A 8 -1.52 6.76 23.14
N PHE A 9 -2.23 5.72 22.70
CA PHE A 9 -1.70 4.64 21.85
C PHE A 9 -2.17 4.76 20.38
N SER A 10 -2.79 5.88 19.98
CA SER A 10 -3.09 6.09 18.57
C SER A 10 -1.78 6.26 17.80
N SER A 11 -1.51 5.35 16.88
CA SER A 11 -0.34 5.45 16.01
C SER A 11 -0.62 6.51 14.96
N SER A 12 -0.06 7.71 15.12
CA SER A 12 -0.11 8.74 14.09
C SER A 12 0.67 8.27 12.86
N ILE A 13 -0.03 8.24 11.71
CA ILE A 13 0.51 7.79 10.43
C ILE A 13 0.44 8.95 9.42
N ALA A 14 1.49 9.10 8.61
CA ALA A 14 1.49 9.89 7.39
C ALA A 14 1.71 8.97 6.19
N ILE A 15 1.00 9.22 5.09
CA ILE A 15 1.10 8.42 3.86
C ILE A 15 1.50 9.35 2.72
N ASP A 16 2.57 9.00 2.03
CA ASP A 16 2.98 9.62 0.77
C ASP A 16 2.57 8.69 -0.38
N LEU A 17 1.71 9.18 -1.27
CA LEU A 17 1.19 8.43 -2.41
C LEU A 17 1.84 8.91 -3.71
N GLY A 18 3.15 8.69 -3.81
CA GLY A 18 3.93 9.01 -5.00
C GLY A 18 3.57 8.13 -6.19
N THR A 19 3.87 8.61 -7.40
CA THR A 19 3.61 7.88 -8.65
C THR A 19 4.45 6.60 -8.79
N ALA A 20 5.67 6.62 -8.24
CA ALA A 20 6.60 5.49 -8.32
C ALA A 20 6.56 4.61 -7.06
N ASN A 21 6.51 5.21 -5.88
CA ASN A 21 6.50 4.53 -4.59
C ASN A 21 5.47 5.14 -3.65
N THR A 22 4.93 4.31 -2.77
CA THR A 22 4.08 4.68 -1.64
C THR A 22 4.88 4.49 -0.37
N LEU A 23 4.94 5.53 0.46
CA LEU A 23 5.63 5.49 1.74
C LEU A 23 4.63 5.66 2.88
N VAL A 24 4.85 4.93 3.97
CA VAL A 24 4.09 5.11 5.22
C VAL A 24 5.07 5.46 6.32
N TYR A 25 4.86 6.60 6.98
CA TYR A 25 5.60 7.02 8.16
C TYR A 25 4.73 6.85 9.40
N MET A 26 5.30 6.35 10.49
CA MET A 26 4.65 6.28 11.80
C MET A 26 5.47 7.08 12.82
N GLN A 27 4.79 7.96 13.57
CA GLN A 27 5.42 8.77 14.60
C GLN A 27 6.15 7.87 15.61
N GLY A 28 7.43 8.16 15.86
CA GLY A 28 8.28 7.39 16.77
C GLY A 28 8.88 6.11 16.20
N LYS A 29 8.52 5.71 14.97
CA LYS A 29 9.10 4.54 14.28
C LYS A 29 9.78 4.88 12.95
N GLY A 30 9.49 6.03 12.36
CA GLY A 30 10.05 6.40 11.06
C GLY A 30 9.22 5.86 9.89
N ILE A 31 9.86 5.69 8.74
CA ILE A 31 9.25 5.03 7.56
C ILE A 31 9.10 3.54 7.86
N ILE A 32 7.87 3.05 7.79
CA ILE A 32 7.49 1.66 8.10
C ILE A 32 7.07 0.88 6.85
N LEU A 33 6.90 1.56 5.72
CA LEU A 33 6.59 0.97 4.41
C LEU A 33 7.21 1.86 3.35
N ASP A 34 7.87 1.23 2.38
CA ASP A 34 8.35 1.83 1.13
C ASP A 34 8.17 0.76 0.03
N GLU A 35 7.05 0.85 -0.68
CA GLU A 35 6.65 -0.12 -1.70
C GLU A 35 6.42 0.60 -3.04
N PRO A 36 6.70 -0.04 -4.19
CA PRO A 36 6.31 0.51 -5.47
C PRO A 36 4.79 0.80 -5.52
N SER A 37 4.40 1.94 -6.09
CA SER A 37 3.01 2.32 -6.32
C SER A 37 2.41 1.57 -7.51
N MET A 38 2.45 0.24 -7.44
CA MET A 38 2.06 -0.67 -8.52
C MET A 38 1.07 -1.73 -8.05
N VAL A 39 0.16 -2.08 -8.95
CA VAL A 39 -0.82 -3.15 -8.79
C VAL A 39 -0.84 -3.97 -10.08
N ALA A 40 -0.70 -5.29 -9.94
CA ALA A 40 -0.88 -6.22 -11.04
C ALA A 40 -2.36 -6.65 -11.10
N LEU A 41 -2.98 -6.54 -12.28
CA LEU A 41 -4.39 -6.85 -12.49
C LEU A 41 -4.53 -7.97 -13.53
N ALA A 42 -5.36 -8.97 -13.23
CA ALA A 42 -5.91 -9.86 -14.25
C ALA A 42 -7.18 -9.23 -14.80
N VAL A 43 -7.23 -9.10 -16.13
CA VAL A 43 -8.43 -8.68 -16.85
C VAL A 43 -9.09 -9.94 -17.41
N ASP A 44 -10.39 -10.09 -17.16
CA ASP A 44 -11.13 -11.20 -17.74
C ASP A 44 -11.23 -11.07 -19.28
N ARG A 45 -11.53 -12.17 -19.97
CA ARG A 45 -11.65 -12.15 -21.43
C ARG A 45 -12.80 -11.27 -21.94
N SER A 46 -13.76 -10.95 -21.06
CA SER A 46 -14.89 -10.06 -21.37
C SER A 46 -14.54 -8.57 -21.26
N GLY A 47 -13.39 -8.25 -20.66
CA GLY A 47 -12.96 -6.89 -20.36
C GLY A 47 -13.71 -6.22 -19.20
N MET A 48 -14.71 -6.88 -18.62
CA MET A 48 -15.61 -6.31 -17.60
C MET A 48 -15.14 -6.61 -16.17
N GLY A 49 -14.31 -7.63 -15.98
CA GLY A 49 -13.79 -8.05 -14.67
C GLY A 49 -12.31 -7.70 -14.50
N LYS A 50 -11.98 -6.99 -13.41
CA LYS A 50 -10.59 -6.79 -12.96
C LYS A 50 -10.40 -7.47 -11.62
N ARG A 51 -9.40 -8.35 -11.52
CA ARG A 51 -8.99 -9.00 -10.27
C ARG A 51 -7.56 -8.59 -9.92
N ILE A 52 -7.35 -8.16 -8.68
CA ILE A 52 -5.99 -7.87 -8.17
C ILE A 52 -5.22 -9.19 -8.04
N LEU A 53 -4.02 -9.23 -8.63
CA LEU A 53 -3.09 -10.35 -8.55
C LEU A 53 -2.03 -10.13 -7.48
N ALA A 54 -1.46 -8.91 -7.45
CA ALA A 54 -0.39 -8.51 -6.54
C ALA A 54 -0.34 -6.99 -6.39
N VAL A 55 0.34 -6.51 -5.35
CA VAL A 55 0.61 -5.09 -5.07
C VAL A 55 2.09 -4.91 -4.71
N GLY A 56 2.59 -3.68 -4.80
CA GLY A 56 3.95 -3.36 -4.34
C GLY A 56 5.03 -4.10 -5.14
N GLN A 57 6.00 -4.64 -4.42
CA GLN A 57 7.16 -5.31 -5.01
C GLN A 57 6.79 -6.55 -5.84
N GLU A 58 5.78 -7.32 -5.41
CA GLU A 58 5.31 -8.47 -6.18
C GLU A 58 4.71 -8.04 -7.52
N ALA A 59 3.93 -6.96 -7.54
CA ALA A 59 3.41 -6.38 -8.78
C ALA A 59 4.55 -5.88 -9.69
N LYS A 60 5.57 -5.24 -9.11
CA LYS A 60 6.75 -4.78 -9.85
C LYS A 60 7.51 -5.94 -10.52
N ILE A 61 7.63 -7.09 -9.85
CA ILE A 61 8.30 -8.28 -10.41
C ILE A 61 7.55 -8.84 -11.62
N MET A 62 6.23 -8.64 -11.70
CA MET A 62 5.41 -9.06 -12.85
C MET A 62 5.55 -8.14 -14.07
N LEU A 63 6.10 -6.93 -13.89
CA LEU A 63 6.30 -5.99 -14.98
C LEU A 63 7.21 -6.58 -16.06
N GLY A 64 6.72 -6.63 -17.30
CA GLY A 64 7.48 -7.13 -18.45
C GLY A 64 7.63 -8.66 -18.51
N LYS A 65 6.90 -9.43 -17.70
CA LYS A 65 6.89 -10.91 -17.72
C LYS A 65 5.67 -11.51 -18.43
N THR A 66 5.04 -10.73 -19.31
CA THR A 66 3.86 -11.07 -20.13
C THR A 66 4.20 -10.87 -21.59
#